data_AF-A0A0C5WJ11-F1
#
_entry.id   AF-A0A0C5WJ11-F1
#
_cell.length_a   1.000
_cell.length_b   1.000
_cell.length_c   1.000
_cell.angle_alpha   90.00
_cell.angle_beta   90.00
_cell.angle_gamma   90.00
#
_symmetry.space_group_name_H-M   'P 1'
#
loop_
_entity.id
_entity.type
_entity.pdbx_description
1 polymer ?
#
loop_
_entity_poly.entity_id
_entity_poly.type
_entity_poly.pdbx_seq_one_letter_code
_entity_poly.pdbx_strand_id
1 'polypeptide(L)'
;MICRQLPLAPIAGALLLAGCASQPSSGPTPEEIALTTPDVATSSGKVQAFMLRGQVILGHESRSIQPCGSTQQYWLHLPAGDLPAANAVTPPGYEPMYGEFIGHLEPAPEEGFAADYNARFNVKQINLLSAEMRQGCQQPPRKTWAFGNEPGWSIEVAGETVSLSRIGYPPQQQAISSRDIRSGQQVYQGRDFTLTMTQAQCNDTMSDALFGWQATLDWQGTKYTGCATLGATDTTQHWVGTYQGHSDLGAAVLTTTLSLQPDHSAITAYSYSNGQPGLEEKGFWQQAGDGKVKVTMAQYQGRRLISERLFRREDGQLSTRQEIINGETYELGDNGLTLDKLSPVRE
;
A
#
# COMPACT_ATOMS: atom_id res chain seq x y z
N MET A 1 14.22 46.61 78.35
CA MET A 1 15.19 45.53 78.02
C MET A 1 14.50 44.61 77.02
N ILE A 2 14.85 44.71 75.74
CA ILE A 2 15.83 43.86 75.04
C ILE A 2 15.37 42.39 74.95
N CYS A 3 14.83 42.06 73.76
CA CYS A 3 15.41 41.14 72.79
C CYS A 3 15.43 39.61 73.08
N ARG A 4 15.03 38.89 72.02
CA ARG A 4 15.69 37.73 71.37
C ARG A 4 15.28 36.28 71.72
N GLN A 5 14.77 35.64 70.65
CA GLN A 5 15.24 34.40 69.97
C GLN A 5 15.19 33.03 70.69
N LEU A 6 14.37 32.12 70.11
CA LEU A 6 14.58 30.73 69.60
C LEU A 6 15.66 29.81 70.25
N PRO A 7 15.56 28.45 70.26
CA PRO A 7 14.98 27.56 69.22
C PRO A 7 14.34 26.20 69.70
N LEU A 8 13.90 25.37 68.73
CA LEU A 8 14.04 23.89 68.60
C LEU A 8 12.78 23.04 68.29
N ALA A 9 12.97 22.27 67.21
CA ALA A 9 12.42 20.96 66.82
C ALA A 9 11.04 20.91 66.08
N PRO A 10 11.04 20.44 64.81
CA PRO A 10 9.82 20.14 64.05
C PRO A 10 9.39 18.68 64.26
N ILE A 11 8.10 18.45 64.48
CA ILE A 11 7.47 17.13 64.36
C ILE A 11 6.89 17.03 62.95
N ALA A 12 7.47 16.14 62.15
CA ALA A 12 7.00 15.78 60.82
C ALA A 12 5.68 14.99 60.93
N GLY A 13 4.56 15.63 60.65
CA GLY A 13 3.27 14.97 60.42
C GLY A 13 3.16 14.56 58.96
N ALA A 14 3.25 13.26 58.69
CA ALA A 14 3.01 12.68 57.38
C ALA A 14 1.50 12.73 57.05
N LEU A 15 1.11 13.69 56.22
CA LEU A 15 -0.21 13.74 55.56
C LEU A 15 -0.23 12.69 54.44
N LEU A 16 -0.93 11.59 54.66
CA LEU A 16 -1.31 10.64 53.61
C LEU A 16 -2.37 11.30 52.71
N LEU A 17 -1.93 11.83 51.56
CA LEU A 17 -2.83 12.21 50.47
C LEU A 17 -3.39 10.94 49.83
N ALA A 18 -4.66 10.65 50.10
CA ALA A 18 -5.45 9.70 49.32
C ALA A 18 -5.73 10.32 47.94
N GLY A 19 -4.81 10.10 47.00
CA GLY A 19 -5.03 10.41 45.58
C GLY A 19 -5.98 9.38 44.98
N CYS A 20 -7.20 9.82 44.62
CA CYS A 20 -8.05 9.07 43.71
C CYS A 20 -7.38 9.06 42.34
N ALA A 21 -6.69 7.98 42.00
CA ALA A 21 -6.22 7.74 40.65
C ALA A 21 -7.43 7.37 39.78
N SER A 22 -8.03 8.37 39.15
CA SER A 22 -8.93 8.17 38.03
C SER A 22 -8.13 7.48 36.93
N GLN A 23 -8.39 6.19 36.70
CA GLN A 23 -7.86 5.49 35.54
C GLN A 23 -8.24 6.29 34.29
N PRO A 24 -7.29 6.66 33.41
CA PRO A 24 -7.67 7.05 32.07
C PRO A 24 -8.34 5.83 31.46
N SER A 25 -9.66 5.93 31.26
CA SER A 25 -10.41 5.07 30.35
C SER A 25 -9.60 5.00 29.07
N SER A 26 -8.99 3.85 28.82
CA SER A 26 -8.49 3.46 27.52
C SER A 26 -9.68 3.53 26.58
N GLY A 27 -9.81 4.69 25.91
CA GLY A 27 -10.60 4.76 24.69
C GLY A 27 -10.08 3.70 23.74
N PRO A 28 -10.93 3.19 22.82
CA PRO A 28 -10.44 2.30 21.80
C PRO A 28 -9.26 2.99 21.12
N THR A 29 -8.12 2.30 21.12
CA THR A 29 -7.02 2.53 20.18
C THR A 29 -7.66 2.83 18.83
N PRO A 30 -7.25 3.86 18.08
CA PRO A 30 -7.69 4.03 16.71
C PRO A 30 -7.36 2.74 15.97
N GLU A 31 -8.37 1.89 15.85
CA GLU A 31 -8.35 0.70 15.04
C GLU A 31 -8.16 1.24 13.63
N GLU A 32 -6.90 1.16 13.21
CA GLU A 32 -6.40 1.12 11.86
C GLU A 32 -7.53 1.24 10.84
N ILE A 33 -7.57 2.39 10.16
CA ILE A 33 -8.46 2.64 9.04
C ILE A 33 -8.23 1.50 8.04
N ALA A 34 -9.05 0.46 8.12
CA ALA A 34 -9.11 -0.60 7.15
C ALA A 34 -9.69 0.03 5.88
N LEU A 35 -8.81 0.62 5.08
CA LEU A 35 -8.98 0.66 3.64
C LEU A 35 -8.96 -0.80 3.19
N THR A 36 -10.13 -1.44 3.22
CA THR A 36 -10.31 -2.84 2.86
C THR A 36 -10.08 -3.00 1.36
N THR A 37 -8.82 -3.09 0.94
CA THR A 37 -8.52 -3.75 -0.32
C THR A 37 -8.87 -5.23 -0.16
N PRO A 38 -9.62 -5.80 -1.10
CA PRO A 38 -10.11 -7.17 -0.97
C PRO A 38 -8.96 -8.18 -1.01
N ASP A 39 -9.09 -9.24 -0.21
CA ASP A 39 -8.29 -10.46 -0.38
C ASP A 39 -8.59 -11.06 -1.76
N VAL A 40 -7.54 -11.46 -2.45
CA VAL A 40 -7.55 -12.09 -3.76
C VAL A 40 -6.91 -13.47 -3.64
N ALA A 41 -7.62 -14.51 -4.07
CA ALA A 41 -7.01 -15.82 -4.27
C ALA A 41 -6.19 -15.79 -5.57
N THR A 42 -4.91 -16.10 -5.48
CA THR A 42 -4.01 -16.34 -6.61
C THR A 42 -3.78 -17.83 -6.79
N SER A 43 -3.14 -18.21 -7.90
CA SER A 43 -2.64 -19.57 -8.15
C SER A 43 -1.76 -20.14 -7.03
N SER A 44 -1.27 -19.29 -6.14
CA SER A 44 -0.29 -19.62 -5.13
C SER A 44 -0.65 -19.16 -3.70
N GLY A 45 -1.92 -18.84 -3.45
CA GLY A 45 -2.44 -18.52 -2.11
C GLY A 45 -3.32 -17.26 -2.07
N LYS A 46 -3.78 -16.86 -0.88
CA LYS A 46 -4.52 -15.60 -0.71
C LYS A 46 -3.55 -14.44 -0.49
N VAL A 47 -3.73 -13.36 -1.24
CA VAL A 47 -2.96 -12.12 -1.14
C VAL A 47 -3.88 -10.92 -1.12
N GLN A 48 -3.47 -9.84 -0.49
CA GLN A 48 -4.25 -8.61 -0.44
C GLN A 48 -3.92 -7.75 -1.66
N ALA A 49 -4.94 -7.24 -2.35
CA ALA A 49 -4.71 -6.27 -3.40
C ALA A 49 -4.14 -4.96 -2.81
N PHE A 50 -3.36 -4.24 -3.59
CA PHE A 50 -2.74 -2.98 -3.17
C PHE A 50 -2.84 -1.92 -4.26
N MET A 51 -2.71 -0.66 -3.86
CA MET A 51 -2.69 0.50 -4.77
C MET A 51 -1.29 0.64 -5.37
N LEU A 52 -1.17 0.57 -6.69
CA LEU A 52 0.06 0.85 -7.41
C LEU A 52 -0.13 2.06 -8.31
N ARG A 53 0.76 3.05 -8.17
CA ARG A 53 0.80 4.23 -9.03
C ARG A 53 2.12 4.28 -9.81
N GLY A 54 2.08 4.69 -11.06
CA GLY A 54 3.23 4.60 -11.92
C GLY A 54 3.07 5.25 -13.28
N GLN A 55 4.17 5.22 -14.04
CA GLN A 55 4.13 5.48 -15.47
C GLN A 55 3.64 4.25 -16.19
N VAL A 56 2.70 4.42 -17.12
CA VAL A 56 2.03 3.35 -17.84
C VAL A 56 2.31 3.48 -19.32
N ILE A 57 2.67 2.37 -19.95
CA ILE A 57 2.73 2.25 -21.40
C ILE A 57 1.70 1.20 -21.79
N LEU A 58 0.73 1.57 -22.64
CA LEU A 58 -0.24 0.64 -23.21
C LEU A 58 -0.06 0.57 -24.72
N GLY A 59 0.12 -0.65 -25.21
CA GLY A 59 0.35 -0.94 -26.61
C GLY A 59 -0.04 -2.34 -27.01
N HIS A 60 0.13 -2.64 -28.30
CA HIS A 60 -0.20 -3.94 -28.85
C HIS A 60 0.71 -5.04 -28.26
N GLU A 61 2.00 -4.73 -28.10
CA GLU A 61 3.04 -5.68 -27.67
C GLU A 61 3.75 -5.27 -26.37
N SER A 62 3.47 -4.06 -25.87
CA SER A 62 4.04 -3.56 -24.62
C SER A 62 2.92 -3.05 -23.73
N ARG A 63 2.78 -3.67 -22.56
CA ARG A 63 1.84 -3.24 -21.51
C ARG A 63 2.58 -3.26 -20.20
N SER A 64 3.01 -2.10 -19.73
CA SER A 64 3.82 -2.02 -18.53
C SER A 64 3.35 -0.92 -17.59
N ILE A 65 3.65 -1.14 -16.31
CA ILE A 65 3.62 -0.11 -15.29
C ILE A 65 4.99 -0.07 -14.61
N GLN A 66 5.59 1.12 -14.59
CA GLN A 66 6.78 1.42 -13.80
C GLN A 66 6.32 2.18 -12.54
N PRO A 67 6.42 1.59 -11.34
CA PRO A 67 6.04 2.25 -10.11
C PRO A 67 6.76 3.60 -9.96
N CYS A 68 6.08 4.60 -9.43
CA CYS A 68 6.68 5.92 -9.25
C CYS A 68 7.93 5.82 -8.35
N GLY A 69 9.05 6.41 -8.80
CA GLY A 69 10.33 6.37 -8.08
C GLY A 69 11.11 5.06 -8.23
N SER A 70 10.66 4.13 -9.07
CA SER A 70 11.32 2.84 -9.32
C SER A 70 11.93 2.77 -10.71
N THR A 71 12.90 1.88 -10.89
CA THR A 71 13.40 1.39 -12.19
C THR A 71 12.81 0.02 -12.56
N GLN A 72 12.11 -0.64 -11.64
CA GLN A 72 11.39 -1.89 -11.88
C GLN A 72 10.17 -1.63 -12.74
N GLN A 73 9.83 -2.60 -13.57
CA GLN A 73 8.60 -2.59 -14.35
C GLN A 73 7.86 -3.90 -14.13
N TYR A 74 6.54 -3.82 -14.19
CA TYR A 74 5.66 -4.98 -14.19
C TYR A 74 4.86 -5.02 -15.48
N TRP A 75 4.59 -6.23 -15.96
CA TRP A 75 3.63 -6.39 -17.05
C TRP A 75 2.24 -6.02 -16.54
N LEU A 76 1.62 -5.01 -17.14
CA LEU A 76 0.31 -4.52 -16.74
C LEU A 76 -0.79 -5.33 -17.42
N HIS A 77 -1.54 -6.09 -16.63
CA HIS A 77 -2.65 -6.90 -17.12
C HIS A 77 -3.98 -6.28 -16.71
N LEU A 78 -4.65 -5.62 -17.66
CA LEU A 78 -5.99 -5.06 -17.51
C LEU A 78 -7.05 -6.13 -17.82
N PRO A 79 -8.17 -6.20 -17.07
CA PRO A 79 -9.33 -6.99 -17.43
C PRO A 79 -9.83 -6.67 -18.83
N ALA A 80 -10.30 -7.68 -19.57
CA ALA A 80 -10.75 -7.50 -20.96
C ALA A 80 -11.86 -6.42 -21.12
N GLY A 81 -12.73 -6.30 -20.12
CA GLY A 81 -13.79 -5.27 -20.09
C GLY A 81 -13.27 -3.83 -19.92
N ASP A 82 -12.07 -3.65 -19.37
CA ASP A 82 -11.46 -2.32 -19.17
C ASP A 82 -10.65 -1.86 -20.38
N LEU A 83 -10.23 -2.78 -21.25
CA LEU A 83 -9.37 -2.48 -22.40
C LEU A 83 -9.97 -1.43 -23.36
N PRO A 84 -11.27 -1.47 -23.75
CA PRO A 84 -11.82 -0.46 -24.65
C PRO A 84 -11.70 0.97 -24.10
N ALA A 85 -12.01 1.17 -22.81
CA ALA A 85 -11.94 2.47 -22.17
C ALA A 85 -10.50 2.93 -21.95
N ALA A 86 -9.60 2.02 -21.56
CA ALA A 86 -8.17 2.33 -21.42
C ALA A 86 -7.54 2.70 -22.77
N ASN A 87 -7.88 1.99 -23.84
CA ASN A 87 -7.40 2.29 -25.19
C ASN A 87 -7.91 3.64 -25.70
N ALA A 88 -9.14 4.04 -25.33
CA ALA A 88 -9.71 5.32 -25.73
C ALA A 88 -8.94 6.54 -25.17
N VAL A 89 -8.30 6.39 -24.00
CA VAL A 89 -7.46 7.45 -23.40
C VAL A 89 -5.97 7.27 -23.68
N THR A 90 -5.59 6.19 -24.39
CA THR A 90 -4.19 5.90 -24.68
C THR A 90 -3.69 6.78 -25.83
N PRO A 91 -2.64 7.60 -25.63
CA PRO A 91 -2.07 8.41 -26.68
C PRO A 91 -1.40 7.53 -27.76
N PRO A 92 -1.35 7.97 -29.02
CA PRO A 92 -0.65 7.26 -30.08
C PRO A 92 0.85 7.16 -29.80
N GLY A 93 1.52 6.15 -30.37
CA GLY A 93 2.98 6.05 -30.33
C GLY A 93 3.58 5.55 -29.01
N TYR A 94 2.79 4.90 -28.15
CA TYR A 94 3.23 4.36 -26.86
C TYR A 94 3.77 5.42 -25.90
N GLU A 95 3.23 6.65 -25.96
CA GLU A 95 3.60 7.69 -25.01
C GLU A 95 3.23 7.29 -23.57
N PRO A 96 4.11 7.52 -22.57
CA PRO A 96 3.80 7.21 -21.19
C PRO A 96 2.62 8.03 -20.66
N MET A 97 1.69 7.33 -20.02
CA MET A 97 0.61 7.90 -19.23
C MET A 97 0.94 7.80 -17.75
N TYR A 98 0.15 8.47 -16.92
CA TYR A 98 0.13 8.21 -15.49
C TYR A 98 -1.06 7.34 -15.14
N GLY A 99 -0.83 6.32 -14.30
CA GLY A 99 -1.88 5.40 -13.88
C GLY A 99 -1.81 5.07 -12.39
N GLU A 100 -2.98 4.78 -11.83
CA GLU A 100 -3.22 4.32 -10.48
C GLU A 100 -4.18 3.14 -10.55
N PHE A 101 -3.79 2.01 -9.97
CA PHE A 101 -4.53 0.76 -10.07
C PHE A 101 -4.54 0.03 -8.74
N ILE A 102 -5.64 -0.64 -8.47
CA ILE A 102 -5.71 -1.62 -7.38
C ILE A 102 -5.59 -3.00 -8.02
N GLY A 103 -4.65 -3.80 -7.54
CA GLY A 103 -4.33 -5.09 -8.13
C GLY A 103 -3.42 -5.92 -7.25
N HIS A 104 -2.89 -7.00 -7.83
CA HIS A 104 -1.97 -7.91 -7.16
C HIS A 104 -0.93 -8.42 -8.14
N LEU A 105 0.20 -8.90 -7.63
CA LEU A 105 1.28 -9.45 -8.41
C LEU A 105 1.17 -10.97 -8.51
N GLU A 106 1.51 -11.49 -9.68
CA GLU A 106 1.77 -12.91 -9.92
C GLU A 106 3.10 -13.04 -10.68
N PRO A 107 3.76 -14.22 -10.65
CA PRO A 107 4.85 -14.49 -11.56
C PRO A 107 4.41 -14.19 -13.00
N ALA A 108 5.27 -13.53 -13.77
CA ALA A 108 5.01 -13.38 -15.19
C ALA A 108 4.88 -14.76 -15.86
N PRO A 109 4.17 -14.90 -17.00
CA PRO A 109 4.14 -16.18 -17.72
C PRO A 109 5.54 -16.59 -18.20
N GLU A 110 5.69 -17.86 -18.59
CA GLU A 110 6.95 -18.39 -19.13
C GLU A 110 7.23 -17.93 -20.57
N GLU A 111 6.16 -17.65 -21.32
CA GLU A 111 6.21 -17.28 -22.73
C GLU A 111 5.44 -15.98 -23.02
N GLY A 112 5.70 -15.40 -24.19
CA GLY A 112 5.07 -14.17 -24.67
C GLY A 112 5.73 -12.89 -24.15
N PHE A 113 5.16 -11.74 -24.50
CA PHE A 113 5.75 -10.42 -24.20
C PHE A 113 5.94 -10.12 -22.71
N ALA A 114 5.19 -10.80 -21.85
CA ALA A 114 5.31 -10.63 -20.41
C ALA A 114 6.46 -11.44 -19.79
N ALA A 115 7.08 -12.39 -20.52
CA ALA A 115 8.06 -13.33 -19.97
C ALA A 115 9.35 -12.67 -19.45
N ASP A 116 9.70 -11.50 -19.99
CA ASP A 116 10.90 -10.73 -19.59
C ASP A 116 10.72 -9.94 -18.28
N TYR A 117 9.51 -9.95 -17.71
CA TYR A 117 9.21 -9.25 -16.45
C TYR A 117 9.33 -10.20 -15.27
N ASN A 118 9.77 -9.68 -14.12
CA ASN A 118 9.79 -10.46 -12.87
C ASN A 118 8.38 -10.79 -12.38
N ALA A 119 7.40 -9.94 -12.69
CA ALA A 119 6.02 -10.13 -12.29
C ALA A 119 5.04 -9.49 -13.28
N ARG A 120 3.82 -10.04 -13.27
CA ARG A 120 2.63 -9.45 -13.87
C ARG A 120 1.80 -8.80 -12.78
N PHE A 121 1.44 -7.53 -12.97
CA PHE A 121 0.46 -6.83 -12.16
C PHE A 121 -0.94 -7.03 -12.73
N ASN A 122 -1.73 -7.87 -12.07
CA ASN A 122 -3.11 -8.14 -12.42
C ASN A 122 -4.01 -7.06 -11.82
N VAL A 123 -4.52 -6.18 -12.67
CA VAL A 123 -5.43 -5.10 -12.26
C VAL A 123 -6.78 -5.70 -11.89
N LYS A 124 -7.22 -5.39 -10.67
CA LYS A 124 -8.59 -5.65 -10.21
C LYS A 124 -9.50 -4.45 -10.48
N GLN A 125 -8.92 -3.25 -10.43
CA GLN A 125 -9.64 -2.01 -10.63
C GLN A 125 -8.69 -0.90 -11.09
N ILE A 126 -9.11 -0.14 -12.10
CA ILE A 126 -8.52 1.16 -12.43
C ILE A 126 -8.98 2.16 -11.38
N ASN A 127 -8.06 2.91 -10.77
CA ASN A 127 -8.41 4.08 -9.95
C ASN A 127 -8.39 5.34 -10.81
N LEU A 128 -7.32 5.51 -11.58
CA LEU A 128 -7.11 6.61 -12.53
C LEU A 128 -6.16 6.15 -13.64
N LEU A 129 -6.43 6.54 -14.88
CA LEU A 129 -5.49 6.46 -15.99
C LEU A 129 -5.59 7.75 -16.79
N SER A 130 -4.48 8.47 -16.99
CA SER A 130 -4.51 9.80 -17.62
C SER A 130 -3.29 10.06 -18.48
N ALA A 131 -3.53 10.52 -19.72
CA ALA A 131 -2.50 10.98 -20.64
C ALA A 131 -2.05 12.43 -20.35
N GLU A 132 -2.89 13.23 -19.70
CA GLU A 132 -2.58 14.62 -19.32
C GLU A 132 -1.65 14.69 -18.11
N MET A 133 -1.80 13.77 -17.16
CA MET A 133 -1.03 13.76 -15.92
C MET A 133 0.38 13.18 -16.07
N ARG A 134 1.12 13.51 -17.14
CA ARG A 134 2.46 12.92 -17.44
C ARG A 134 3.47 13.06 -16.29
N GLN A 135 3.36 14.12 -15.50
CA GLN A 135 4.19 14.38 -14.32
C GLN A 135 3.59 13.85 -13.01
N GLY A 136 2.59 12.97 -13.07
CA GLY A 136 1.88 12.45 -11.91
C GLY A 136 2.81 11.84 -10.86
N CYS A 137 3.86 11.11 -11.28
CA CYS A 137 4.83 10.53 -10.36
C CYS A 137 5.69 11.54 -9.58
N GLN A 138 5.76 12.80 -10.01
CA GLN A 138 6.46 13.86 -9.28
C GLN A 138 5.55 14.52 -8.22
N GLN A 139 4.26 14.26 -8.30
CA GLN A 139 3.27 14.76 -7.34
C GLN A 139 3.11 13.78 -6.18
N PRO A 140 2.85 14.27 -4.96
CA PRO A 140 2.51 13.40 -3.84
C PRO A 140 1.25 12.58 -4.17
N PRO A 141 1.08 11.39 -3.57
CA PRO A 141 -0.15 10.62 -3.73
C PRO A 141 -1.37 11.48 -3.43
N ARG A 142 -2.32 11.49 -4.36
CA ARG A 142 -3.58 12.23 -4.18
C ARG A 142 -4.39 11.56 -3.08
N LYS A 143 -5.16 12.36 -2.36
CA LYS A 143 -6.17 11.85 -1.43
C LYS A 143 -7.40 11.39 -2.19
N THR A 144 -8.31 10.70 -1.50
CA THR A 144 -9.62 10.36 -2.05
C THR A 144 -10.33 11.66 -2.46
N TRP A 145 -10.81 11.70 -3.70
CA TRP A 145 -11.29 12.91 -4.34
C TRP A 145 -12.47 12.58 -5.25
N ALA A 146 -13.48 13.45 -5.25
CA ALA A 146 -14.58 13.38 -6.21
C ALA A 146 -14.87 14.76 -6.80
N PHE A 147 -15.38 14.81 -8.02
CA PHE A 147 -15.63 16.04 -8.74
C PHE A 147 -16.70 15.87 -9.81
N GLY A 148 -17.24 16.98 -10.31
CA GLY A 148 -18.12 16.99 -11.48
C GLY A 148 -18.29 18.40 -12.04
N ASN A 149 -18.81 18.48 -13.26
CA ASN A 149 -18.69 19.69 -14.09
C ASN A 149 -19.94 20.59 -14.10
N GLU A 150 -21.13 20.04 -13.83
CA GLU A 150 -22.38 20.79 -13.95
C GLU A 150 -23.32 20.55 -12.76
N PRO A 151 -23.42 21.51 -11.81
CA PRO A 151 -22.51 22.65 -11.62
C PRO A 151 -21.10 22.19 -11.24
N GLY A 152 -20.06 22.99 -11.49
CA GLY A 152 -18.67 22.64 -11.15
C GLY A 152 -18.43 22.49 -9.65
N TRP A 153 -17.97 21.31 -9.22
CA TRP A 153 -17.69 20.98 -7.82
C TRP A 153 -16.52 20.02 -7.67
N SER A 154 -15.87 20.06 -6.51
CA SER A 154 -14.97 19.00 -6.09
C SER A 154 -14.93 18.84 -4.57
N ILE A 155 -14.73 17.62 -4.09
CA ILE A 155 -14.63 17.30 -2.67
C ILE A 155 -13.41 16.41 -2.42
N GLU A 156 -12.60 16.76 -1.43
CA GLU A 156 -11.46 15.96 -0.97
C GLU A 156 -11.77 15.36 0.41
N VAL A 157 -11.45 14.08 0.60
CA VAL A 157 -11.50 13.40 1.90
C VAL A 157 -10.07 13.36 2.48
N ALA A 158 -9.87 13.97 3.64
CA ALA A 158 -8.58 14.07 4.30
C ALA A 158 -8.69 13.83 5.80
N GLY A 159 -8.12 12.72 6.28
CA GLY A 159 -8.28 12.31 7.68
C GLY A 159 -9.77 12.24 8.03
N GLU A 160 -10.17 12.84 9.15
CA GLU A 160 -11.56 12.89 9.62
C GLU A 160 -12.40 14.04 9.05
N THR A 161 -11.99 14.63 7.93
CA THR A 161 -12.70 15.77 7.34
C THR A 161 -12.88 15.65 5.84
N VAL A 162 -13.91 16.30 5.33
CA VAL A 162 -14.11 16.54 3.91
C VAL A 162 -14.05 18.03 3.62
N SER A 163 -13.51 18.42 2.47
CA SER A 163 -13.44 19.80 2.00
C SER A 163 -14.08 19.93 0.63
N LEU A 164 -15.22 20.63 0.55
CA LEU A 164 -15.95 20.92 -0.68
C LEU A 164 -15.50 22.26 -1.26
N SER A 165 -15.16 22.27 -2.55
CA SER A 165 -14.85 23.44 -3.35
C SER A 165 -15.86 23.60 -4.49
N ARG A 166 -16.35 24.82 -4.70
CA ARG A 166 -17.29 25.19 -5.76
C ARG A 166 -16.89 26.54 -6.33
N ILE A 167 -17.06 26.72 -7.63
CA ILE A 167 -16.75 28.00 -8.29
C ILE A 167 -17.65 29.09 -7.70
N GLY A 168 -17.05 30.21 -7.29
CA GLY A 168 -17.77 31.35 -6.72
C GLY A 168 -18.11 31.23 -5.24
N TYR A 169 -17.70 30.15 -4.55
CA TYR A 169 -17.94 29.95 -3.12
C TYR A 169 -16.61 29.69 -2.38
N PRO A 170 -16.47 30.14 -1.12
CA PRO A 170 -15.34 29.73 -0.28
C PRO A 170 -15.38 28.22 -0.02
N PRO A 171 -14.23 27.53 0.11
CA PRO A 171 -14.18 26.13 0.50
C PRO A 171 -14.93 25.88 1.81
N GLN A 172 -15.69 24.79 1.87
CA GLN A 172 -16.46 24.41 3.05
C GLN A 172 -15.96 23.07 3.58
N GLN A 173 -15.59 23.04 4.86
CA GLN A 173 -15.10 21.83 5.53
C GLN A 173 -16.15 21.29 6.50
N GLN A 174 -16.31 19.97 6.53
CA GLN A 174 -17.12 19.27 7.54
C GLN A 174 -16.38 18.06 8.09
N ALA A 175 -16.67 17.70 9.34
CA ALA A 175 -16.16 16.48 9.96
C ALA A 175 -16.94 15.26 9.45
N ILE A 176 -16.22 14.15 9.28
CA ILE A 176 -16.78 12.84 8.97
C ILE A 176 -17.25 12.22 10.29
N SER A 177 -18.52 11.85 10.37
CA SER A 177 -19.09 11.16 11.53
C SER A 177 -19.13 9.65 11.36
N SER A 178 -19.17 9.14 10.13
CA SER A 178 -19.13 7.71 9.84
C SER A 178 -18.54 7.42 8.46
N ARG A 179 -18.01 6.20 8.32
CA ARG A 179 -17.50 5.64 7.08
C ARG A 179 -18.07 4.23 6.91
N ASP A 180 -18.61 3.94 5.74
CA ASP A 180 -18.93 2.59 5.31
C ASP A 180 -18.10 2.27 4.06
N ILE A 181 -17.04 1.49 4.25
CA ILE A 181 -16.02 1.17 3.25
C ILE A 181 -16.18 -0.32 2.94
N ARG A 182 -16.57 -0.63 1.69
CA ARG A 182 -16.74 -1.99 1.20
C ARG A 182 -16.09 -2.14 -0.16
N SER A 183 -15.87 -3.40 -0.56
CA SER A 183 -15.47 -3.69 -1.93
C SER A 183 -16.49 -3.10 -2.91
N GLY A 184 -16.04 -2.19 -3.77
CA GLY A 184 -16.86 -1.53 -4.79
C GLY A 184 -17.73 -0.37 -4.32
N GLN A 185 -17.75 -0.01 -3.03
CA GLN A 185 -18.52 1.12 -2.53
C GLN A 185 -17.86 1.81 -1.33
N GLN A 186 -17.87 3.14 -1.31
CA GLN A 186 -17.36 3.96 -0.21
C GLN A 186 -18.41 5.01 0.14
N VAL A 187 -18.83 5.06 1.39
CA VAL A 187 -19.79 6.05 1.88
C VAL A 187 -19.16 6.83 3.03
N TYR A 188 -19.09 8.14 2.89
CA TYR A 188 -18.67 9.07 3.93
C TYR A 188 -19.86 9.93 4.33
N GLN A 189 -20.15 10.01 5.63
CA GLN A 189 -21.26 10.81 6.15
C GLN A 189 -20.77 11.79 7.20
N GLY A 190 -21.46 12.92 7.30
CA GLY A 190 -21.31 13.90 8.37
C GLY A 190 -22.66 14.48 8.75
N ARG A 191 -22.65 15.64 9.40
CA ARG A 191 -23.87 16.28 9.91
C ARG A 191 -24.91 16.53 8.81
N ASP A 192 -24.49 17.17 7.72
CA ASP A 192 -25.38 17.56 6.61
C ASP A 192 -24.77 17.21 5.24
N PHE A 193 -24.06 16.08 5.16
CA PHE A 193 -23.56 15.57 3.89
C PHE A 193 -23.50 14.05 3.83
N THR A 194 -23.56 13.53 2.60
CA THR A 194 -23.24 12.14 2.28
C THR A 194 -22.53 12.09 0.94
N LEU A 195 -21.29 11.60 0.94
CA LEU A 195 -20.54 11.27 -0.27
C LEU A 195 -20.61 9.77 -0.48
N THR A 196 -21.22 9.32 -1.57
CA THR A 196 -21.21 7.92 -2.00
C THR A 196 -20.36 7.79 -3.24
N MET A 197 -19.37 6.90 -3.21
CA MET A 197 -18.54 6.53 -4.35
C MET A 197 -18.80 5.07 -4.68
N THR A 198 -19.09 4.78 -5.94
CA THR A 198 -19.33 3.42 -6.42
C THR A 198 -18.32 3.08 -7.51
N GLN A 199 -17.74 1.88 -7.43
CA GLN A 199 -16.82 1.39 -8.43
C GLN A 199 -17.56 1.25 -9.76
N ALA A 200 -17.21 2.09 -10.71
CA ALA A 200 -17.71 2.11 -12.06
C ALA A 200 -16.83 3.06 -12.88
N GLN A 201 -16.57 2.69 -14.12
CA GLN A 201 -15.86 3.58 -15.03
C GLN A 201 -16.61 4.92 -15.14
N CYS A 202 -15.85 6.00 -15.03
CA CYS A 202 -16.33 7.35 -15.19
C CYS A 202 -15.37 8.08 -16.13
N ASN A 203 -15.92 8.59 -17.23
CA ASN A 203 -15.18 9.35 -18.21
C ASN A 203 -15.76 10.76 -18.20
N ASP A 204 -14.92 11.74 -17.90
CA ASP A 204 -15.23 13.12 -18.17
C ASP A 204 -14.78 13.41 -19.61
N THR A 205 -15.73 13.65 -20.50
CA THR A 205 -15.51 13.84 -21.94
C THR A 205 -14.56 14.99 -22.28
N MET A 206 -14.22 15.82 -21.29
CA MET A 206 -13.29 16.94 -21.39
C MET A 206 -11.86 16.62 -20.94
N SER A 207 -11.59 15.42 -20.42
CA SER A 207 -10.29 14.99 -19.94
C SER A 207 -9.83 13.73 -20.69
N ASP A 208 -8.57 13.69 -21.13
CA ASP A 208 -7.95 12.44 -21.60
C ASP A 208 -7.59 11.56 -20.39
N ALA A 209 -8.62 11.23 -19.58
CA ALA A 209 -8.52 10.51 -18.34
C ALA A 209 -9.72 9.57 -18.12
N LEU A 210 -9.41 8.38 -17.59
CA LEU A 210 -10.35 7.37 -17.17
C LEU A 210 -10.32 7.27 -15.65
N PHE A 211 -11.47 7.49 -15.02
CA PHE A 211 -11.65 7.39 -13.57
C PHE A 211 -12.35 6.08 -13.21
N GLY A 212 -11.92 5.49 -12.10
CA GLY A 212 -12.40 4.20 -11.60
C GLY A 212 -13.71 4.22 -10.81
N TRP A 213 -14.18 5.41 -10.46
CA TRP A 213 -15.30 5.59 -9.55
C TRP A 213 -16.26 6.65 -10.06
N GLN A 214 -17.54 6.40 -9.83
CA GLN A 214 -18.60 7.40 -9.90
C GLN A 214 -18.90 7.90 -8.50
N ALA A 215 -19.28 9.17 -8.39
CA ALA A 215 -19.63 9.80 -7.14
C ALA A 215 -21.01 10.46 -7.18
N THR A 216 -21.72 10.35 -6.06
CA THR A 216 -22.88 11.18 -5.74
C THR A 216 -22.64 11.85 -4.40
N LEU A 217 -22.80 13.17 -4.35
CA LEU A 217 -22.68 13.96 -3.13
C LEU A 217 -24.04 14.61 -2.84
N ASP A 218 -24.59 14.37 -1.66
CA ASP A 218 -25.62 15.23 -1.07
C ASP A 218 -24.91 16.16 -0.08
N TRP A 219 -24.99 17.47 -0.30
CA TRP A 219 -24.42 18.47 0.58
C TRP A 219 -25.46 19.52 0.92
N GLN A 220 -25.92 19.50 2.18
CA GLN A 220 -26.94 20.42 2.70
C GLN A 220 -28.22 20.41 1.83
N GLY A 221 -28.62 19.23 1.33
CA GLY A 221 -29.79 19.03 0.48
C GLY A 221 -29.56 19.28 -1.01
N THR A 222 -28.36 19.73 -1.42
CA THR A 222 -27.99 19.86 -2.83
C THR A 222 -27.28 18.62 -3.32
N LYS A 223 -27.77 18.05 -4.43
CA LYS A 223 -27.19 16.83 -5.02
C LYS A 223 -26.22 17.15 -6.16
N TYR A 224 -25.12 16.43 -6.17
CA TYR A 224 -24.09 16.48 -7.20
C TYR A 224 -23.75 15.08 -7.67
N THR A 225 -23.36 14.96 -8.94
CA THR A 225 -22.88 13.72 -9.57
C THR A 225 -21.57 13.98 -10.29
N GLY A 226 -20.74 12.95 -10.42
CA GLY A 226 -19.53 13.02 -11.23
C GLY A 226 -18.59 11.84 -11.03
N CYS A 227 -17.29 12.07 -11.21
CA CYS A 227 -16.25 11.05 -11.12
C CYS A 227 -15.49 11.14 -9.80
N ALA A 228 -14.74 10.09 -9.48
CA ALA A 228 -13.90 10.05 -8.29
C ALA A 228 -12.69 9.13 -8.42
N THR A 229 -11.77 9.29 -7.48
CA THR A 229 -10.59 8.44 -7.25
C THR A 229 -10.49 8.15 -5.76
N LEU A 230 -10.07 6.95 -5.40
CA LEU A 230 -9.54 6.69 -4.06
C LEU A 230 -8.17 7.34 -3.89
N GLY A 231 -7.74 7.51 -2.64
CA GLY A 231 -6.39 7.95 -2.33
C GLY A 231 -5.36 7.00 -2.95
N ALA A 232 -4.36 7.57 -3.63
CA ALA A 232 -3.34 6.84 -4.37
C ALA A 232 -2.21 6.29 -3.47
N THR A 233 -2.52 6.00 -2.22
CA THR A 233 -1.56 5.53 -1.21
C THR A 233 -1.63 4.03 -1.10
N ASP A 234 -0.48 3.37 -1.19
CA ASP A 234 -0.35 1.97 -0.82
C ASP A 234 -0.26 1.82 0.70
N THR A 235 -1.24 1.15 1.29
CA THR A 235 -1.31 0.90 2.74
C THR A 235 -0.34 -0.20 3.19
N THR A 236 0.21 -1.00 2.26
CA THR A 236 1.12 -2.10 2.57
C THR A 236 2.58 -1.66 2.72
N GLN A 237 2.91 -0.39 2.45
CA GLN A 237 4.27 0.16 2.55
C GLN A 237 4.92 0.00 3.94
N HIS A 238 4.14 -0.23 4.99
CA HIS A 238 4.65 -0.52 6.33
C HIS A 238 5.48 -1.84 6.40
N TRP A 239 5.38 -2.72 5.38
CA TRP A 239 6.22 -3.90 5.21
C TRP A 239 7.62 -3.61 4.66
N VAL A 240 7.83 -2.47 4.01
CA VAL A 240 9.11 -2.08 3.42
C VAL A 240 10.23 -2.09 4.47
N GLY A 241 11.40 -2.58 4.06
CA GLY A 241 12.60 -2.59 4.87
C GLY A 241 13.54 -3.73 4.50
N THR A 242 14.67 -3.75 5.19
CA THR A 242 15.66 -4.83 5.10
C THR A 242 15.53 -5.70 6.34
N TYR A 243 15.47 -7.01 6.14
CA TYR A 243 15.34 -8.02 7.17
C TYR A 243 16.53 -8.96 7.07
N GLN A 244 17.13 -9.36 8.19
CA GLN A 244 18.32 -10.20 8.19
C GLN A 244 18.25 -11.30 9.25
N GLY A 245 18.72 -12.48 8.87
CA GLY A 245 18.85 -13.62 9.78
C GLY A 245 20.13 -14.40 9.52
N HIS A 246 20.48 -15.25 10.46
CA HIS A 246 21.66 -16.10 10.42
C HIS A 246 21.27 -17.57 10.62
N SER A 247 21.92 -18.46 9.90
CA SER A 247 21.75 -19.90 10.05
C SER A 247 23.11 -20.58 10.15
N ASP A 248 23.29 -21.41 11.17
CA ASP A 248 24.52 -22.18 11.37
C ASP A 248 24.52 -23.41 10.46
N LEU A 249 25.50 -23.50 9.56
CA LEU A 249 25.73 -24.62 8.64
C LEU A 249 26.94 -25.45 9.09
N GLY A 250 27.12 -25.59 10.41
CA GLY A 250 28.25 -26.28 11.02
C GLY A 250 29.55 -25.46 10.97
N ALA A 251 30.34 -25.63 9.89
CA ALA A 251 31.61 -24.93 9.73
C ALA A 251 31.49 -23.52 9.13
N ALA A 252 30.28 -23.11 8.73
CA ALA A 252 29.99 -21.81 8.15
C ALA A 252 28.69 -21.24 8.73
N VAL A 253 28.54 -19.92 8.66
CA VAL A 253 27.31 -19.19 8.96
C VAL A 253 26.78 -18.64 7.65
N LEU A 254 25.51 -18.90 7.37
CA LEU A 254 24.77 -18.31 6.26
C LEU A 254 24.04 -17.07 6.78
N THR A 255 24.35 -15.90 6.23
CA THR A 255 23.56 -14.69 6.44
C THR A 255 22.56 -14.56 5.29
N THR A 256 21.27 -14.49 5.63
CA THR A 256 20.18 -14.24 4.68
C THR A 256 19.69 -12.81 4.87
N THR A 257 19.70 -12.01 3.81
CA THR A 257 19.21 -10.63 3.81
C THR A 257 18.06 -10.49 2.81
N LEU A 258 16.87 -10.18 3.29
CA LEU A 258 15.67 -9.93 2.50
C LEU A 258 15.38 -8.44 2.47
N SER A 259 15.36 -7.84 1.28
CA SER A 259 14.98 -6.45 1.05
C SER A 259 13.59 -6.39 0.40
N LEU A 260 12.62 -5.82 1.11
CA LEU A 260 11.28 -5.52 0.60
C LEU A 260 11.24 -4.04 0.19
N GLN A 261 11.17 -3.75 -1.11
CA GLN A 261 11.27 -2.39 -1.63
C GLN A 261 9.91 -1.71 -1.78
N PRO A 262 9.82 -0.36 -1.76
CA PRO A 262 8.57 0.40 -1.92
C PRO A 262 7.80 0.11 -3.21
N ASP A 263 8.49 -0.35 -4.24
CA ASP A 263 7.92 -0.66 -5.55
C ASP A 263 7.40 -2.10 -5.65
N HIS A 264 7.25 -2.79 -4.52
CA HIS A 264 6.89 -4.20 -4.40
C HIS A 264 7.92 -5.20 -4.93
N SER A 265 9.11 -4.76 -5.33
CA SER A 265 10.19 -5.68 -5.66
C SER A 265 10.85 -6.24 -4.39
N ALA A 266 11.34 -7.47 -4.49
CA ALA A 266 12.02 -8.16 -3.41
C ALA A 266 13.37 -8.69 -3.89
N ILE A 267 14.38 -8.59 -3.02
CA ILE A 267 15.70 -9.17 -3.25
C ILE A 267 16.05 -10.02 -2.03
N THR A 268 16.43 -11.28 -2.23
CA THR A 268 17.07 -12.09 -1.17
C THR A 268 18.52 -12.33 -1.53
N ALA A 269 19.42 -11.89 -0.65
CA ALA A 269 20.86 -12.09 -0.79
C ALA A 269 21.37 -13.05 0.30
N TYR A 270 22.24 -13.96 -0.10
CA TYR A 270 22.85 -14.97 0.74
C TYR A 270 24.36 -14.75 0.76
N SER A 271 24.96 -14.70 1.95
CA SER A 271 26.41 -14.65 2.12
C SER A 271 26.89 -15.69 3.13
N TYR A 272 28.09 -16.25 2.88
CA TYR A 272 28.66 -17.30 3.70
C TYR A 272 29.91 -16.80 4.42
N SER A 273 30.02 -17.08 5.73
CA SER A 273 31.17 -16.66 6.54
C SER A 273 32.50 -17.29 6.12
N ASN A 274 32.46 -18.40 5.38
CA ASN A 274 33.63 -19.12 4.86
C ASN A 274 34.17 -18.55 3.53
N GLY A 275 33.60 -17.45 3.02
CA GLY A 275 34.02 -16.81 1.78
C GLY A 275 33.52 -17.48 0.49
N GLN A 276 32.61 -18.46 0.58
CA GLN A 276 31.92 -18.97 -0.61
C GLN A 276 31.17 -17.83 -1.33
N PRO A 277 31.06 -17.88 -2.67
CA PRO A 277 30.33 -16.87 -3.43
C PRO A 277 28.90 -16.71 -2.93
N GLY A 278 28.47 -15.47 -2.74
CA GLY A 278 27.10 -15.16 -2.37
C GLY A 278 26.11 -15.47 -3.49
N LEU A 279 24.85 -15.61 -3.10
CA LEU A 279 23.76 -15.85 -4.03
C LEU A 279 22.73 -14.73 -3.95
N GLU A 280 22.05 -14.45 -5.07
CA GLU A 280 20.99 -13.46 -5.13
C GLU A 280 19.77 -14.01 -5.86
N GLU A 281 18.61 -13.75 -5.26
CA GLU A 281 17.28 -13.97 -5.81
C GLU A 281 16.56 -12.63 -5.99
N LYS A 282 15.82 -12.49 -7.08
CA LYS A 282 14.98 -11.32 -7.35
C LYS A 282 13.55 -11.73 -7.61
N GLY A 283 12.61 -10.91 -7.16
CA GLY A 283 11.20 -11.10 -7.41
C GLY A 283 10.38 -9.98 -6.80
N PHE A 284 9.30 -10.33 -6.12
CA PHE A 284 8.33 -9.37 -5.60
C PHE A 284 7.73 -9.80 -4.26
N TRP A 285 7.07 -8.85 -3.60
CA TRP A 285 6.36 -9.10 -2.34
C TRP A 285 4.97 -8.46 -2.34
N GLN A 286 4.06 -9.06 -1.58
CA GLN A 286 2.73 -8.53 -1.33
C GLN A 286 2.18 -9.04 0.00
N GLN A 287 1.33 -8.25 0.65
CA GLN A 287 0.67 -8.67 1.89
C GLN A 287 -0.25 -9.88 1.62
N ALA A 288 -0.30 -10.80 2.57
CA ALA A 288 -1.04 -12.07 2.46
C ALA A 288 -2.03 -12.24 3.62
N GLY A 289 -2.78 -11.18 3.90
CA GLY A 289 -3.63 -11.00 5.07
C GLY A 289 -2.91 -10.40 6.27
N ASP A 290 -3.59 -10.34 7.41
CA ASP A 290 -3.08 -9.70 8.62
C ASP A 290 -1.81 -10.39 9.13
N GLY A 291 -0.79 -9.57 9.39
CA GLY A 291 0.49 -10.02 9.92
C GLY A 291 1.27 -10.97 9.00
N LYS A 292 0.91 -11.09 7.72
CA LYS A 292 1.63 -11.96 6.77
C LYS A 292 2.07 -11.23 5.51
N VAL A 293 3.25 -11.58 5.03
CA VAL A 293 3.77 -11.13 3.74
C VAL A 293 4.21 -12.32 2.93
N LYS A 294 3.77 -12.35 1.67
CA LYS A 294 4.23 -13.33 0.70
C LYS A 294 5.36 -12.72 -0.12
N VAL A 295 6.46 -13.45 -0.20
CA VAL A 295 7.62 -13.12 -1.02
C VAL A 295 7.74 -14.19 -2.10
N THR A 296 7.77 -13.75 -3.36
CA THR A 296 7.90 -14.63 -4.52
C THR A 296 9.14 -14.23 -5.30
N MET A 297 10.15 -15.10 -5.29
CA MET A 297 11.34 -14.96 -6.11
C MET A 297 11.05 -15.55 -7.49
N ALA A 298 11.40 -14.82 -8.54
CA ALA A 298 11.18 -15.20 -9.93
C ALA A 298 12.50 -15.45 -10.69
N GLN A 299 13.62 -14.97 -10.14
CA GLN A 299 14.96 -15.17 -10.68
C GLN A 299 15.92 -15.61 -9.59
N TYR A 300 16.76 -16.59 -9.90
CA TYR A 300 17.89 -17.06 -9.11
C TYR A 300 19.13 -17.05 -10.00
N GLN A 301 20.17 -16.27 -9.62
CA GLN A 301 21.40 -16.15 -10.42
C GLN A 301 21.15 -15.79 -11.90
N GLY A 302 20.17 -14.92 -12.14
CA GLY A 302 19.77 -14.49 -13.49
C GLY A 302 19.01 -15.54 -14.30
N ARG A 303 18.69 -16.70 -13.73
CA ARG A 303 17.86 -17.74 -14.34
C ARG A 303 16.48 -17.73 -13.70
N ARG A 304 15.46 -18.04 -14.48
CA ARG A 304 14.09 -18.13 -13.99
C ARG A 304 13.94 -19.29 -13.00
N LEU A 305 13.42 -19.00 -11.81
CA LEU A 305 13.06 -19.97 -10.77
C LEU A 305 11.95 -19.35 -9.93
N ILE A 306 10.83 -20.06 -9.77
CA ILE A 306 9.75 -19.59 -8.90
C ILE A 306 9.91 -20.22 -7.53
N SER A 307 10.26 -19.40 -6.54
CA SER A 307 10.28 -19.77 -5.12
C SER A 307 9.37 -18.85 -4.32
N GLU A 308 8.55 -19.42 -3.45
CA GLU A 308 7.55 -18.70 -2.68
C GLU A 308 7.72 -18.95 -1.19
N ARG A 309 7.73 -17.88 -0.41
CA ARG A 309 7.83 -17.91 1.05
C ARG A 309 6.70 -17.07 1.65
N LEU A 310 5.96 -17.65 2.60
CA LEU A 310 4.93 -16.95 3.34
C LEU A 310 5.43 -16.65 4.76
N PHE A 311 5.83 -15.41 4.99
CA PHE A 311 6.31 -14.97 6.29
C PHE A 311 5.16 -14.51 7.18
N ARG A 312 5.26 -14.82 8.47
CA ARG A 312 4.50 -14.15 9.55
C ARG A 312 5.36 -13.06 10.16
N ARG A 313 4.74 -11.94 10.55
CA ARG A 313 5.40 -10.84 11.28
C ARG A 313 4.94 -10.79 12.73
N GLU A 314 5.89 -10.93 13.64
CA GLU A 314 5.68 -10.80 15.09
C GLU A 314 6.82 -9.93 15.63
N ASP A 315 6.49 -8.87 16.38
CA ASP A 315 7.47 -7.95 17.00
C ASP A 315 8.58 -7.40 16.06
N GLY A 316 8.25 -7.19 14.79
CA GLY A 316 9.19 -6.69 13.78
C GLY A 316 10.10 -7.75 13.14
N GLN A 317 9.94 -9.02 13.53
CA GLN A 317 10.63 -10.18 12.98
C GLN A 317 9.75 -10.88 11.94
N LEU A 318 10.34 -11.34 10.84
CA LEU A 318 9.69 -12.19 9.84
C LEU A 318 10.10 -13.65 10.05
N SER A 319 9.15 -14.57 10.10
CA SER A 319 9.42 -16.00 10.22
C SER A 319 8.64 -16.84 9.22
N THR A 320 9.28 -17.87 8.68
CA THR A 320 8.66 -18.93 7.87
C THR A 320 9.35 -20.26 8.15
N ARG A 321 8.64 -21.38 7.99
CA ARG A 321 9.22 -22.73 8.13
C ARG A 321 9.40 -23.45 6.80
N GLN A 322 8.68 -23.00 5.78
CA GLN A 322 8.59 -23.69 4.50
C GLN A 322 8.83 -22.70 3.38
N GLU A 323 9.32 -23.23 2.27
CA GLU A 323 9.28 -22.58 0.98
C GLU A 323 8.65 -23.52 -0.06
N ILE A 324 8.06 -22.93 -1.10
CA ILE A 324 7.52 -23.67 -2.22
C ILE A 324 8.36 -23.35 -3.44
N ILE A 325 9.01 -24.34 -4.02
CA ILE A 325 9.82 -24.20 -5.23
C ILE A 325 9.12 -24.98 -6.34
N ASN A 326 8.71 -24.28 -7.41
CA ASN A 326 7.98 -24.86 -8.54
C ASN A 326 6.78 -25.75 -8.14
N GLY A 327 6.09 -25.39 -7.05
CA GLY A 327 4.91 -26.10 -6.53
C GLY A 327 5.20 -27.20 -5.51
N GLU A 328 6.47 -27.55 -5.29
CA GLU A 328 6.87 -28.51 -4.26
C GLU A 328 7.27 -27.80 -2.96
N THR A 329 6.85 -28.35 -1.82
CA THR A 329 7.13 -27.77 -0.49
C THR A 329 8.41 -28.33 0.11
N TYR A 330 9.27 -27.43 0.59
CA TYR A 330 10.55 -27.72 1.24
C TYR A 330 10.58 -27.10 2.64
N GLU A 331 11.10 -27.84 3.61
CA GLU A 331 11.33 -27.34 4.98
C GLU A 331 12.64 -26.53 5.03
N LEU A 332 12.59 -25.36 5.67
CA LEU A 332 13.73 -24.45 5.84
C LEU A 332 14.51 -24.79 7.12
N GLY A 333 14.95 -26.04 7.24
CA GLY A 333 15.64 -26.57 8.42
C GLY A 333 14.73 -26.68 9.66
N ASP A 334 15.28 -27.21 10.76
CA ASP A 334 14.50 -27.57 11.96
C ASP A 334 13.80 -26.37 12.62
N ASN A 335 14.38 -25.17 12.51
CA ASN A 335 13.87 -23.94 13.13
C ASN A 335 13.20 -22.98 12.13
N GLY A 336 13.20 -23.31 10.83
CA GLY A 336 12.77 -22.38 9.79
C GLY A 336 13.75 -21.23 9.56
N LEU A 337 13.30 -20.25 8.79
CA LEU A 337 13.99 -18.99 8.53
C LEU A 337 13.36 -17.87 9.37
N THR A 338 14.20 -17.18 10.13
CA THR A 338 13.81 -16.04 10.97
C THR A 338 14.68 -14.84 10.61
N LEU A 339 14.06 -13.69 10.35
CA LEU A 339 14.71 -12.47 9.86
C LEU A 339 14.27 -11.26 10.70
N ASP A 340 15.21 -10.58 11.34
CA ASP A 340 14.96 -9.36 12.11
C ASP A 340 15.00 -8.13 11.21
N LYS A 341 14.04 -7.20 11.39
CA LYS A 341 14.06 -5.92 10.67
C LYS A 341 15.27 -5.10 11.11
N LEU A 342 16.12 -4.75 10.15
CA LEU A 342 17.25 -3.87 10.39
C LEU A 342 16.73 -2.45 10.61
N SER A 343 17.29 -1.77 11.62
CA SER A 343 17.07 -0.33 11.78
C SER A 343 17.62 0.38 10.54
N PRO A 344 16.94 1.42 10.02
CA PRO A 344 17.52 2.24 8.97
C PRO A 344 18.86 2.79 9.47
N VAL A 345 19.92 2.55 8.70
CA VAL A 345 21.22 3.17 8.96
C VAL A 345 21.00 4.67 8.86
N ARG A 346 21.16 5.40 9.96
CA ARG A 346 21.22 6.86 9.92
C ARG A 346 22.55 7.20 9.22
N GLU A 347 22.46 7.65 7.97
CA GLU A 347 23.59 8.29 7.30
C GLU A 347 23.94 9.64 7.95
#